data_AF-A0A820N2G7-F1
#
_entry.id   AF-A0A820N2G7-F1
#
_cell.length_a   1.000
_cell.length_b   1.000
_cell.length_c   1.000
_cell.angle_alpha   90.00
_cell.angle_beta   90.00
_cell.angle_gamma   90.00
#
_symmetry.space_group_name_H-M   'P 1'
#
loop_
_entity.id
_entity.type
_entity.pdbx_description
1 polymer ?
#
loop_
_entity_poly.entity_id
_entity_poly.type
_entity_poly.pdbx_seq_one_letter_code
_entity_poly.pdbx_strand_id
1 'polypeptide(L)'
;AHPTKAQYLRVAHDTRPDLILKLFLRVWNLKLPRLVISIDGGIANFELQPKLKRVLKKGLFRAAKTTGAWIITNGCQQGVVKHVGDALFSKSPKAKSDIVCIGFSPWGVIEGRENLIGVNKVVSYHSKAIATKNNATLNSNHYYFLLV
;
A
#
# COMPACT_ATOMS: atom_id res chain seq x y z
N ALA A 1 -18.74 6.78 -3.95
CA ALA A 1 -17.60 6.16 -4.68
C ALA A 1 -16.29 6.63 -4.04
N HIS A 2 -15.39 5.72 -3.69
CA HIS A 2 -14.07 6.10 -3.16
C HIS A 2 -13.22 6.72 -4.29
N PRO A 3 -12.51 7.84 -4.09
CA PRO A 3 -11.83 8.56 -5.16
C PRO A 3 -10.55 7.87 -5.69
N THR A 4 -10.18 6.69 -5.18
CA THR A 4 -8.93 6.00 -5.51
C THR A 4 -9.20 4.53 -5.85
N LYS A 5 -8.76 4.11 -7.04
CA LYS A 5 -8.75 2.71 -7.48
C LYS A 5 -7.35 2.15 -7.22
N ALA A 6 -7.26 1.03 -6.50
CA ALA A 6 -6.02 0.29 -6.34
C ALA A 6 -5.97 -0.87 -7.33
N GLN A 7 -4.78 -1.20 -7.81
CA GLN A 7 -4.50 -2.40 -8.58
C GLN A 7 -3.99 -3.48 -7.62
N TYR A 8 -4.43 -4.73 -7.80
CA TYR A 8 -3.98 -5.85 -7.00
C TYR A 8 -3.73 -7.08 -7.86
N LEU A 9 -2.82 -7.93 -7.41
CA LEU A 9 -2.58 -9.24 -8.01
C LEU A 9 -2.26 -10.24 -6.89
N ARG A 10 -2.90 -11.42 -6.94
CA ARG A 10 -2.49 -12.55 -6.12
C ARG A 10 -1.37 -13.32 -6.83
N VAL A 11 -0.30 -13.62 -6.12
CA VAL A 11 0.88 -14.32 -6.63
C VAL A 11 1.22 -15.50 -5.71
N ALA A 12 1.89 -16.52 -6.23
CA ALA A 12 2.40 -17.59 -5.39
C ALA A 12 3.71 -17.16 -4.70
N HIS A 13 4.00 -17.75 -3.54
CA HIS A 13 5.20 -17.44 -2.74
C HIS A 13 6.53 -17.69 -3.48
N ASP A 14 6.53 -18.58 -4.48
CA ASP A 14 7.66 -18.96 -5.32
C ASP A 14 7.69 -18.23 -6.68
N THR A 15 6.81 -17.25 -6.88
CA THR A 15 6.80 -16.43 -8.09
C THR A 15 8.13 -15.68 -8.21
N ARG A 16 8.82 -15.88 -9.34
CA ARG A 16 10.13 -15.28 -9.58
C ARG A 16 10.05 -13.74 -9.55
N PRO A 17 10.98 -13.05 -8.86
CA PRO A 17 10.95 -11.58 -8.74
C PRO A 17 11.02 -10.80 -10.07
N ASP A 18 11.65 -11.36 -11.11
CA ASP A 18 11.72 -10.73 -12.44
C ASP A 18 10.33 -10.56 -13.08
N LEU A 19 9.42 -11.50 -12.82
CA LEU A 19 8.03 -11.41 -13.27
C LEU A 19 7.27 -10.32 -12.52
N ILE A 20 7.55 -10.14 -11.23
CA ILE A 20 6.98 -9.07 -10.42
C ILE A 20 7.46 -7.70 -10.92
N LEU A 21 8.76 -7.56 -11.24
CA LEU A 21 9.28 -6.33 -11.82
C LEU A 21 8.68 -6.07 -13.21
N LYS A 22 8.49 -7.10 -14.04
CA LYS A 22 7.82 -6.98 -15.34
C LYS A 22 6.37 -6.52 -15.18
N LEU A 23 5.63 -7.05 -14.21
CA LEU A 23 4.28 -6.59 -13.87
C LEU A 23 4.29 -5.09 -13.53
N PHE A 24 5.18 -4.68 -12.63
CA PHE A 24 5.27 -3.28 -12.19
C PHE A 24 5.53 -2.34 -13.37
N LEU A 25 6.54 -2.63 -14.19
CA LEU A 25 6.97 -1.73 -15.24
C LEU A 25 6.10 -1.78 -16.51
N ARG A 26 5.57 -2.96 -16.87
CA ARG A 26 4.88 -3.16 -18.15
C ARG A 26 3.36 -3.21 -18.04
N VAL A 27 2.84 -3.80 -16.98
CA VAL A 27 1.39 -4.00 -16.82
C VAL A 27 0.79 -2.86 -16.00
N TRP A 28 1.38 -2.54 -14.85
CA TRP A 28 0.96 -1.41 -14.01
C TRP A 28 1.54 -0.07 -14.47
N ASN A 29 2.45 -0.08 -15.45
CA ASN A 29 3.07 1.10 -16.06
C ASN A 29 3.73 2.03 -15.02
N LEU A 30 4.38 1.43 -14.02
CA LEU A 30 5.15 2.17 -13.03
C LEU A 30 6.45 2.65 -13.66
N LYS A 31 6.79 3.92 -13.42
CA LYS A 31 8.13 4.43 -13.74
C LYS A 31 9.16 3.71 -12.86
N LEU A 32 10.30 3.38 -13.45
CA LEU A 32 11.43 2.82 -12.73
C LEU A 32 11.83 3.79 -11.59
N PRO A 33 11.94 3.31 -10.35
CA PRO A 33 12.24 4.18 -9.22
C PRO A 33 13.72 4.53 -9.22
N ARG A 34 14.05 5.73 -8.73
CA ARG A 34 15.44 6.11 -8.41
C ARG A 34 15.86 5.67 -7.00
N LEU A 35 14.88 5.32 -6.18
CA LEU A 35 15.04 4.94 -4.79
C LEU A 35 13.88 4.00 -4.39
N VAL A 36 14.17 3.00 -3.58
CA VAL A 36 13.15 2.16 -2.94
C VAL A 36 13.25 2.37 -1.43
N ILE A 37 12.12 2.70 -0.80
CA ILE A 37 12.02 2.86 0.66
C ILE A 37 11.12 1.73 1.17
N SER A 38 11.73 0.73 1.81
CA SER A 38 10.99 -0.32 2.52
C SER A 38 10.71 0.14 3.95
N ILE A 39 9.44 0.12 4.36
CA ILE A 39 9.01 0.50 5.70
C ILE A 39 8.34 -0.71 6.34
N ASP A 40 8.96 -1.20 7.40
CA ASP A 40 8.44 -2.29 8.23
C ASP A 40 8.38 -1.85 9.70
N GLY A 41 7.61 -2.56 10.51
CA GLY A 41 7.54 -2.35 11.94
C GLY A 41 6.33 -2.99 12.60
N GLY A 42 6.07 -2.63 13.85
CA GLY A 42 5.04 -3.27 14.66
C GLY A 42 3.65 -3.27 14.02
N ILE A 43 2.97 -4.42 14.11
CA ILE A 43 1.59 -4.62 13.62
C ILE A 43 0.54 -4.09 14.60
N ALA A 44 0.88 -3.98 15.88
CA ALA A 44 -0.01 -3.45 16.90
C ALA A 44 -0.27 -1.96 16.67
N ASN A 45 -1.54 -1.54 16.75
CA ASN A 45 -1.90 -0.14 16.60
C ASN A 45 -1.36 0.70 17.76
N PHE A 46 -0.82 1.87 17.43
CA PHE A 46 -0.32 2.85 18.39
C PHE A 46 -0.61 4.26 17.88
N GLU A 47 -0.61 5.22 18.79
CA GLU A 47 -0.77 6.63 18.45
C GLU A 47 0.59 7.35 18.46
N LEU A 48 0.83 8.14 17.42
CA LEU A 48 2.02 8.98 17.32
C LEU A 48 1.77 10.32 18.00
N GLN A 49 2.77 10.84 18.71
CA GLN A 49 2.73 12.21 19.18
C GLN A 49 2.50 13.18 18.00
N PRO A 50 1.66 14.22 18.14
CA PRO A 50 1.28 15.10 17.03
C PRO A 50 2.47 15.72 16.28
N LYS A 51 3.52 16.12 17.01
CA LYS A 51 4.75 16.67 16.42
C LYS A 51 5.47 15.65 15.54
N LEU A 52 5.60 14.40 16.01
CA LEU A 52 6.21 13.31 15.25
C LEU A 52 5.38 12.94 14.03
N LYS A 53 4.05 12.84 14.17
CA LYS A 53 3.13 12.60 13.03
C LYS A 53 3.29 13.66 11.95
N ARG A 54 3.45 14.94 12.32
CA ARG A 54 3.68 16.05 11.37
C ARG A 54 5.03 15.92 10.64
N VAL A 55 6.10 15.63 11.37
CA VAL A 55 7.46 15.49 10.80
C VAL A 55 7.51 14.28 9.85
N LEU A 56 7.00 13.13 10.28
CA LEU A 56 6.91 11.91 9.47
C LEU A 56 6.15 12.19 8.18
N LYS A 57 4.95 12.77 8.28
CA LYS A 57 4.12 13.11 7.12
C LYS A 57 4.85 13.99 6.12
N LYS A 58 5.44 15.09 6.58
CA LYS A 58 6.15 16.03 5.70
C LYS A 58 7.39 15.40 5.07
N GLY A 59 8.19 14.68 5.87
CA GLY A 59 9.44 14.07 5.43
C GLY A 59 9.19 12.97 4.40
N LEU A 60 8.33 12.01 4.73
CA LEU A 60 8.05 10.86 3.87
C LEU A 60 7.38 11.29 2.55
N PHE A 61 6.36 12.15 2.63
CA PHE A 61 5.69 12.65 1.44
C PHE A 61 6.65 13.39 0.50
N ARG A 62 7.53 14.24 1.07
CA ARG A 62 8.53 14.98 0.28
C ARG A 62 9.57 14.03 -0.33
N ALA A 63 10.10 13.07 0.43
CA ALA A 63 11.07 12.11 -0.06
C ALA A 63 10.50 11.29 -1.23
N ALA A 64 9.29 10.73 -1.07
CA ALA A 64 8.61 9.98 -2.11
C ALA A 64 8.43 10.81 -3.40
N LYS A 65 7.89 12.02 -3.26
CA LYS A 65 7.57 12.88 -4.40
C LYS A 65 8.80 13.43 -5.13
N THR A 66 9.83 13.84 -4.40
CA THR A 66 11.01 14.50 -5.01
C THR A 66 11.93 13.51 -5.72
N THR A 67 12.00 12.28 -5.25
CA THR A 67 12.89 11.25 -5.82
C THR A 67 12.19 10.33 -6.82
N GLY A 68 10.86 10.30 -6.82
CA GLY A 68 10.09 9.27 -7.52
C GLY A 68 10.31 7.89 -6.89
N ALA A 69 10.42 7.83 -5.56
CA ALA A 69 10.68 6.58 -4.86
C ALA A 69 9.46 5.67 -4.87
N TRP A 70 9.71 4.37 -4.88
CA TRP A 70 8.71 3.38 -4.49
C TRP A 70 8.72 3.23 -2.97
N ILE A 71 7.55 3.36 -2.35
CA ILE A 71 7.35 3.05 -0.94
C ILE A 71 6.77 1.63 -0.86
N ILE A 72 7.44 0.75 -0.11
CA ILE A 72 7.04 -0.64 0.06
C ILE A 72 6.69 -0.88 1.52
N THR A 73 5.52 -1.50 1.77
CA THR A 73 5.06 -1.88 3.10
C THR A 73 4.35 -3.24 3.06
N ASN A 74 3.85 -3.73 4.21
CA ASN A 74 2.99 -4.91 4.24
C ASN A 74 1.54 -4.67 3.77
N GLY A 75 1.15 -3.43 3.46
CA GLY A 75 -0.15 -3.07 2.87
C GLY A 75 -1.37 -3.12 3.81
N CYS A 76 -1.22 -3.59 5.05
CA CYS A 76 -2.34 -3.77 5.98
C CYS A 76 -2.67 -2.48 6.74
N GLN A 77 -3.95 -2.25 7.06
CA GLN A 77 -4.47 -1.11 7.82
C GLN A 77 -4.18 -1.25 9.33
N GLN A 78 -2.91 -1.46 9.71
CA GLN A 78 -2.51 -1.68 11.10
C GLN A 78 -1.10 -1.17 11.39
N GLY A 79 -0.85 -0.85 12.66
CA GLY A 79 0.46 -0.50 13.18
C GLY A 79 1.15 0.63 12.41
N VAL A 80 2.40 0.40 12.02
CA VAL A 80 3.21 1.40 11.28
C VAL A 80 2.56 1.79 9.95
N VAL A 81 1.93 0.84 9.24
CA VAL A 81 1.39 1.07 7.89
C VAL A 81 0.19 2.01 7.90
N LYS A 82 -0.58 2.06 8.99
CA LYS A 82 -1.62 3.09 9.22
C LYS A 82 -1.02 4.50 9.10
N HIS A 83 0.10 4.74 9.78
CA HIS A 83 0.78 6.05 9.79
C HIS A 83 1.46 6.37 8.46
N VAL A 84 2.00 5.36 7.76
CA VAL A 84 2.55 5.53 6.40
C VAL A 84 1.45 5.95 5.43
N GLY A 85 0.30 5.27 5.44
CA GLY A 85 -0.85 5.64 4.62
C GLY A 85 -1.30 7.09 4.86
N ASP A 86 -1.44 7.49 6.13
CA ASP A 86 -1.79 8.87 6.52
C ASP A 86 -0.75 9.90 6.04
N ALA A 87 0.54 9.53 6.09
CA ALA A 87 1.66 10.37 5.67
C ALA A 87 1.66 10.61 4.15
N LEU A 88 1.36 9.57 3.38
CA LEU A 88 1.32 9.61 1.92
C LEU A 88 0.00 10.17 1.37
N PHE A 89 -1.06 10.23 2.19
CA PHE A 89 -2.34 10.80 1.80
C PHE A 89 -2.26 12.31 1.49
N SER A 90 -2.69 12.67 0.28
CA SER A 90 -2.88 14.05 -0.17
C SER A 90 -4.31 14.27 -0.70
N LYS A 91 -4.91 15.43 -0.43
CA LYS A 91 -6.23 15.77 -1.02
C LYS A 91 -6.14 16.17 -2.50
N SER A 92 -4.95 16.50 -3.00
CA SER A 92 -4.75 16.88 -4.40
C SER A 92 -4.56 15.63 -5.29
N PRO A 93 -5.45 15.36 -6.26
CA PRO A 93 -5.31 14.23 -7.18
C PRO A 93 -4.00 14.28 -7.99
N LYS A 94 -3.59 15.47 -8.44
CA LYS A 94 -2.32 15.68 -9.16
C LYS A 94 -1.10 15.38 -8.31
N ALA A 95 -1.14 15.66 -7.00
CA ALA A 95 -0.03 15.33 -6.11
C ALA A 95 -0.01 13.85 -5.70
N LYS A 96 -1.10 13.12 -5.92
CA LYS A 96 -1.25 11.69 -5.62
C LYS A 96 -0.74 10.79 -6.74
N SER A 97 -0.79 11.22 -8.01
CA SER A 97 -0.40 10.40 -9.17
C SER A 97 1.08 10.02 -9.20
N ASP A 98 1.93 10.79 -8.51
CA ASP A 98 3.39 10.64 -8.60
C ASP A 98 3.97 9.76 -7.50
N ILE A 99 3.17 9.32 -6.52
CA ILE A 99 3.62 8.50 -5.40
C ILE A 99 3.23 7.05 -5.64
N VAL A 100 4.23 6.18 -5.70
CA VAL A 100 4.04 4.73 -5.81
C VAL A 100 4.15 4.11 -4.42
N CYS A 101 3.02 3.65 -3.87
CA CYS A 101 2.97 2.94 -2.59
C CYS A 101 2.42 1.53 -2.81
N ILE A 102 3.25 0.51 -2.53
CA ILE A 102 3.02 -0.89 -2.83
C ILE A 102 2.92 -1.69 -1.53
N GLY A 103 1.81 -2.40 -1.34
CA GLY A 103 1.58 -3.29 -0.21
C GLY A 103 1.85 -4.74 -0.58
N PHE A 104 2.67 -5.44 0.20
CA PHE A 104 2.90 -6.89 0.09
C PHE A 104 2.20 -7.58 1.26
N SER A 105 1.02 -8.13 1.01
CA SER A 105 0.14 -8.64 2.05
C SER A 105 -0.06 -10.15 1.90
N PRO A 106 0.09 -10.96 2.96
CA PRO A 106 -0.24 -12.37 2.87
C PRO A 106 -1.74 -12.58 2.60
N TRP A 107 -2.08 -13.37 1.58
CA TRP A 107 -3.47 -13.67 1.21
C TRP A 107 -4.27 -14.27 2.38
N GLY A 108 -3.59 -15.09 3.19
CA GLY A 108 -4.16 -15.79 4.34
C GLY A 108 -4.70 -14.89 5.45
N VAL A 109 -4.28 -13.63 5.51
CA VAL A 109 -4.69 -12.70 6.59
C VAL A 109 -5.66 -11.61 6.11
N ILE A 110 -5.96 -11.54 4.81
CA ILE A 110 -6.79 -10.47 4.27
C ILE A 110 -8.25 -10.76 4.56
N GLU A 111 -8.89 -9.84 5.30
CA GLU A 111 -10.34 -9.86 5.50
C GLU A 111 -11.05 -9.57 4.17
N GLY A 112 -12.09 -10.34 3.86
CA GLY A 112 -12.89 -10.15 2.65
C GLY A 112 -12.24 -10.69 1.37
N ARG A 113 -11.17 -11.50 1.49
CA ARG A 113 -10.37 -12.00 0.36
C ARG A 113 -11.18 -12.76 -0.69
N GLU A 114 -12.22 -13.48 -0.29
CA GLU A 114 -13.14 -14.19 -1.17
C GLU A 114 -13.77 -13.28 -2.22
N ASN A 115 -14.01 -12.00 -1.89
CA ASN A 115 -14.57 -11.03 -2.82
C ASN A 115 -13.57 -10.60 -3.90
N LEU A 116 -12.27 -10.71 -3.60
CA LEU A 116 -11.15 -10.37 -4.50
C LEU A 116 -10.84 -11.49 -5.50
N ILE A 117 -11.51 -12.65 -5.40
CA ILE A 117 -11.33 -13.75 -6.35
C ILE A 117 -12.05 -13.42 -7.66
N GLY A 118 -11.32 -13.54 -8.76
CA GLY A 118 -11.82 -13.33 -10.12
C GLY A 118 -10.72 -12.83 -11.06
N VAL A 119 -11.06 -12.73 -12.35
CA VAL A 119 -10.17 -12.20 -13.39
C VAL A 119 -10.71 -10.86 -13.85
N ASN A 120 -9.84 -9.85 -13.97
CA ASN A 120 -10.18 -8.49 -14.44
C ASN A 120 -11.41 -7.86 -13.77
N LYS A 121 -11.58 -8.10 -12.47
CA LYS A 121 -12.74 -7.66 -11.69
C LYS A 121 -12.44 -6.37 -10.93
N VAL A 122 -13.43 -5.48 -10.89
CA VAL A 122 -13.46 -4.33 -9.96
C VAL A 122 -14.34 -4.69 -8.77
N VAL A 123 -13.83 -4.47 -7.56
CA VAL A 123 -14.47 -4.88 -6.31
C VAL A 123 -14.50 -3.70 -5.35
N SER A 124 -15.64 -3.52 -4.68
CA SER A 124 -15.72 -2.58 -3.57
C SER A 124 -15.08 -3.23 -2.34
N TYR A 125 -13.98 -2.64 -1.87
CA TYR A 125 -13.27 -3.10 -0.69
C TYR A 125 -13.34 -2.05 0.41
N HIS A 126 -13.82 -2.43 1.60
CA HIS A 126 -13.98 -1.53 2.74
C HIS A 126 -12.85 -1.75 3.73
N SER A 127 -11.96 -0.76 3.84
CA SER A 127 -10.91 -0.75 4.86
C SER A 127 -11.55 -0.46 6.23
N LYS A 128 -11.67 -1.47 7.08
CA LYS A 128 -12.15 -1.33 8.46
C LYS A 128 -10.98 -0.94 9.37
N ALA A 129 -11.21 0.00 10.29
CA ALA A 129 -10.19 0.45 11.24
C ALA A 129 -9.81 -0.61 12.30
N ILE A 130 -10.64 -1.65 12.45
CA ILE A 130 -10.45 -2.71 13.45
C ILE A 130 -10.08 -4.00 12.72
N ALA A 131 -8.80 -4.35 12.77
CA ALA A 131 -8.36 -5.70 12.47
C ALA A 131 -8.91 -6.65 13.55
N THR A 132 -9.41 -7.82 13.14
CA THR A 132 -9.75 -8.87 14.10
C THR A 132 -8.47 -9.64 14.46
N LYS A 133 -8.48 -10.44 15.54
CA LYS A 133 -7.27 -11.12 16.06
C LYS A 133 -6.40 -11.80 14.99
N ASN A 134 -7.00 -12.31 13.91
CA ASN A 134 -6.31 -13.06 12.87
C ASN A 134 -6.43 -12.45 11.45
N ASN A 135 -7.23 -11.40 11.26
CA ASN A 135 -7.45 -10.81 9.93
C ASN A 135 -7.15 -9.31 9.93
N ALA A 136 -6.52 -8.85 8.86
CA ALA A 136 -6.24 -7.46 8.58
C ALA A 136 -6.99 -6.99 7.32
N THR A 137 -7.33 -5.71 7.29
CA THR A 137 -7.84 -5.08 6.06
C THR A 137 -6.72 -4.42 5.28
N LEU A 138 -6.87 -4.29 3.97
CA LEU A 138 -5.93 -3.53 3.14
C LEU A 138 -6.06 -2.01 3.42
N ASN A 139 -4.94 -1.30 3.37
CA ASN A 139 -4.86 0.13 3.65
C ASN A 139 -5.34 0.98 2.45
N SER A 140 -6.30 1.87 2.67
CA SER A 140 -6.95 2.65 1.59
C SER A 140 -6.06 3.69 0.91
N ASN A 141 -4.86 3.95 1.45
CA ASN A 141 -3.89 4.90 0.91
C ASN A 141 -2.77 4.23 0.08
N HIS A 142 -2.85 2.91 -0.12
CA HIS A 142 -2.01 2.19 -1.07
C HIS A 142 -2.72 2.05 -2.43
N TYR A 143 -1.93 2.08 -3.51
CA TYR A 143 -2.46 2.01 -4.88
C TYR A 143 -2.16 0.68 -5.58
N TYR A 144 -1.22 -0.08 -5.03
CA TYR A 144 -0.75 -1.33 -5.61
C TYR A 144 -0.64 -2.37 -4.51
N PHE A 145 -1.14 -3.58 -4.76
CA PHE A 145 -1.10 -4.68 -3.82
C PHE A 145 -0.61 -5.96 -4.48
N LEU A 146 0.39 -6.59 -3.89
CA LEU A 146 0.74 -7.98 -4.16
C LEU A 146 0.26 -8.83 -2.99
N LEU A 147 -0.60 -9.78 -3.30
CA LEU A 147 -1.21 -10.67 -2.34
C LEU A 147 -0.53 -12.03 -2.44
N VAL A 148 0.30 -12.40 -1.46
CA VAL A 148 1.15 -13.61 -1.50
C VAL A 148 0.51 -14.76 -0.74
#